data_AF-A0A3E3DGC1-F1
#
_entry.id   AF-A0A3E3DGC1-F1
#
_cell.length_a   1.000
_cell.length_b   1.000
_cell.length_c   1.000
_cell.angle_alpha   90.00
_cell.angle_beta   90.00
_cell.angle_gamma   90.00
#
_symmetry.space_group_name_H-M   'P 1'
#
loop_
_entity.id
_entity.type
_entity.pdbx_description
1 polymer ?
#
loop_
_entity_poly.entity_id
_entity_poly.type
_entity_poly.pdbx_seq_one_letter_code
_entity_poly.pdbx_strand_id
1 'polypeptide(L)'
;MQQPQGAAIWGSINTCVEIALNVYYIYAEHGEGIVFSKEKASQALSAKAIEAGKEDGEYLYYGKDDTMDIPLYEMLRKRLEFSRRLEEQLVKQMEEIKHHGRISLPEYFGECPPPVEGETTYKVRNGIYFLNTKDQNEDRPVEFAVEKTIAENFLSPMAYEYGEERNGYLYYSGTSSAIPLYELRGIFRECQDCIASEVDLISTLCEQYPAYRDSFNKMVPEAEQIPESNGTQGAFLVWQKEKDEIREEEPMNQSNDDYGENVDYGYEP
;
A
#
# COMPACT_ATOMS: atom_id res chain seq x y z
N MET A 1 -25.38 6.71 -38.27
CA MET A 1 -26.49 6.07 -39.01
C MET A 1 -27.80 6.61 -38.48
N GLN A 2 -28.87 6.59 -39.29
CA GLN A 2 -30.20 6.90 -38.77
C GLN A 2 -30.67 5.78 -37.84
N GLN A 3 -31.54 6.10 -36.88
CA GLN A 3 -32.22 5.12 -36.03
C GLN A 3 -33.25 4.34 -36.85
N PRO A 4 -33.58 3.08 -36.50
CA PRO A 4 -34.68 2.36 -37.15
C PRO A 4 -36.01 3.11 -36.94
N GLN A 5 -36.69 3.45 -38.03
CA GLN A 5 -37.95 4.23 -38.04
C GLN A 5 -39.01 3.57 -38.93
N GLY A 6 -40.29 3.71 -38.54
CA GLY A 6 -41.43 3.23 -39.30
C GLY A 6 -41.82 1.80 -38.91
N ALA A 7 -41.31 0.81 -39.64
CA ALA A 7 -41.61 -0.60 -39.44
C ALA A 7 -40.32 -1.40 -39.22
N ALA A 8 -40.39 -2.37 -38.31
CA ALA A 8 -39.38 -3.39 -38.08
C ALA A 8 -39.93 -4.77 -38.49
N ILE A 9 -39.09 -5.80 -38.41
CA ILE A 9 -39.53 -7.20 -38.58
C ILE A 9 -40.65 -7.62 -37.61
N TRP A 10 -40.85 -6.85 -36.54
CA TRP A 10 -41.89 -7.04 -35.51
C TRP A 10 -43.10 -6.10 -35.68
N GLY A 11 -43.25 -5.47 -36.85
CA GLY A 11 -44.35 -4.54 -37.14
C GLY A 11 -44.01 -3.08 -36.83
N SER A 12 -45.04 -2.24 -36.65
CA SER A 12 -44.85 -0.82 -36.37
C SER A 12 -44.07 -0.61 -35.07
N ILE A 13 -43.04 0.23 -35.11
CA ILE A 13 -42.21 0.52 -33.94
C ILE A 13 -42.99 1.45 -33.01
N ASN A 14 -43.32 0.97 -31.81
CA ASN A 14 -43.99 1.75 -30.78
C ASN A 14 -42.98 2.53 -29.94
N THR A 15 -41.80 1.94 -29.67
CA THR A 15 -40.75 2.55 -28.87
C THR A 15 -39.39 2.11 -29.38
N CYS A 16 -38.46 3.06 -29.49
CA CYS A 16 -37.07 2.83 -29.87
C CYS A 16 -36.18 3.62 -28.91
N VAL A 17 -35.35 2.91 -28.14
CA VAL A 17 -34.43 3.50 -27.16
C VAL A 17 -33.02 3.09 -27.53
N GLU A 18 -32.12 4.05 -27.68
CA GLU A 18 -30.71 3.76 -27.84
C GLU A 18 -30.11 3.34 -26.48
N ILE A 19 -29.64 2.09 -26.38
CA ILE A 19 -29.06 1.51 -25.15
C ILE A 19 -27.53 1.52 -25.15
N ALA A 20 -26.93 1.68 -26.33
CA ALA A 20 -25.53 1.98 -26.55
C ALA A 20 -25.37 2.59 -27.95
N LEU A 21 -24.23 3.22 -28.24
CA LEU A 21 -24.01 3.89 -29.52
C LEU A 21 -24.30 2.97 -30.73
N ASN A 22 -25.33 3.30 -31.50
CA ASN A 22 -25.89 2.51 -32.62
C ASN A 22 -26.42 1.11 -32.24
N VAL A 23 -26.88 0.95 -31.00
CA VAL A 23 -27.56 -0.25 -30.49
C VAL A 23 -28.88 0.17 -29.84
N TYR A 24 -29.97 -0.37 -30.35
CA TYR A 24 -31.32 0.05 -29.98
C TYR A 24 -32.07 -1.09 -29.30
N TYR A 25 -32.83 -0.76 -28.27
CA TYR A 25 -33.91 -1.60 -27.78
C TYR A 25 -35.21 -1.13 -28.44
N ILE A 26 -35.90 -2.04 -29.11
CA ILE A 26 -37.15 -1.75 -29.82
C ILE A 26 -38.28 -2.54 -29.21
N TYR A 27 -39.41 -1.87 -29.01
CA TYR A 27 -40.71 -2.47 -28.73
C TYR A 27 -41.65 -2.17 -29.90
N ALA A 28 -42.17 -3.19 -30.57
CA ALA A 28 -43.03 -3.10 -31.74
C ALA A 28 -44.32 -3.92 -31.54
N GLU A 29 -45.24 -3.86 -32.49
CA GLU A 29 -46.58 -4.51 -32.42
C GLU A 29 -46.55 -6.01 -32.09
N HIS A 30 -45.56 -6.74 -32.60
CA HIS A 30 -45.48 -8.20 -32.53
C HIS A 30 -44.20 -8.73 -31.88
N GLY A 31 -43.44 -7.87 -31.21
CA GLY A 31 -42.20 -8.28 -30.59
C GLY A 31 -41.36 -7.14 -30.05
N GLU A 32 -40.38 -7.51 -29.24
CA GLU A 32 -39.41 -6.60 -28.67
C GLU A 32 -38.03 -7.25 -28.63
N GLY A 33 -36.98 -6.43 -28.59
CA GLY A 33 -35.62 -6.94 -28.56
C GLY A 33 -34.56 -5.91 -28.90
N ILE A 34 -33.34 -6.38 -29.13
CA ILE A 34 -32.18 -5.53 -29.41
C ILE A 34 -31.90 -5.52 -30.90
N VAL A 35 -31.55 -4.35 -31.41
CA VAL A 35 -31.27 -4.09 -32.82
C VAL A 35 -29.91 -3.44 -32.94
N PHE A 36 -29.06 -4.03 -33.77
CA PHE A 36 -27.76 -3.48 -34.15
C PHE A 36 -27.82 -3.04 -35.60
N SER A 37 -27.12 -1.96 -35.96
CA SER A 37 -26.75 -1.83 -37.37
C SER A 37 -25.71 -2.88 -37.74
N LYS A 38 -25.70 -3.33 -39.01
CA LYS A 38 -24.72 -4.31 -39.51
C LYS A 38 -23.28 -3.86 -39.29
N GLU A 39 -22.98 -2.59 -39.52
CA GLU A 39 -21.66 -2.01 -39.26
C GLU A 39 -21.30 -2.09 -37.76
N LYS A 40 -22.24 -1.77 -36.87
CA LYS A 40 -21.97 -1.86 -35.44
C LYS A 40 -21.82 -3.30 -34.99
N ALA A 41 -22.62 -4.21 -35.52
CA ALA A 41 -22.54 -5.64 -35.21
C ALA A 41 -21.20 -6.24 -35.61
N SER A 42 -20.65 -5.89 -36.77
CA SER A 42 -19.33 -6.40 -37.20
C SER A 42 -18.17 -5.95 -36.31
N GLN A 43 -18.31 -4.78 -35.65
CA GLN A 43 -17.34 -4.28 -34.68
C GLN A 43 -17.58 -4.85 -33.26
N ALA A 44 -18.85 -4.98 -32.88
CA ALA A 44 -19.27 -5.23 -31.51
C ALA A 44 -19.53 -6.70 -31.19
N LEU A 45 -19.85 -7.54 -32.18
CA LEU A 45 -20.26 -8.93 -31.99
C LEU A 45 -19.29 -9.90 -32.67
N SER A 46 -19.31 -11.17 -32.25
CA SER A 46 -18.58 -12.25 -32.91
C SER A 46 -19.33 -12.71 -34.18
N ALA A 47 -18.64 -13.39 -35.11
CA ALA A 47 -19.28 -13.91 -36.32
C ALA A 47 -20.50 -14.80 -36.01
N LYS A 48 -20.39 -15.66 -34.98
CA LYS A 48 -21.48 -16.52 -34.51
C LYS A 48 -22.67 -15.71 -33.98
N ALA A 49 -22.43 -14.60 -33.28
CA ALA A 49 -23.49 -13.74 -32.80
C ALA A 49 -24.18 -13.00 -33.95
N ILE A 50 -23.43 -12.58 -34.98
CA ILE A 50 -24.00 -11.96 -36.19
C ILE A 50 -24.91 -12.94 -36.93
N GLU A 51 -24.48 -14.20 -37.09
CA GLU A 51 -25.27 -15.26 -37.73
C GLU A 51 -26.58 -15.59 -36.99
N ALA A 52 -26.63 -15.34 -35.68
CA ALA A 52 -27.84 -15.54 -34.88
C ALA A 52 -28.86 -14.38 -35.01
N GLY A 53 -28.45 -13.23 -35.56
CA GLY A 53 -29.31 -12.08 -35.78
C GLY A 53 -30.21 -12.27 -37.01
N LYS A 54 -31.48 -11.84 -36.91
CA LYS A 54 -32.38 -11.78 -38.07
C LYS A 54 -32.08 -10.51 -38.86
N GLU A 55 -31.71 -10.67 -40.13
CA GLU A 55 -31.34 -9.57 -40.99
C GLU A 55 -32.56 -8.93 -41.65
N ASP A 56 -32.66 -7.60 -41.57
CA ASP A 56 -33.62 -6.80 -42.34
C ASP A 56 -33.04 -5.41 -42.62
N GLY A 57 -32.87 -5.11 -43.91
CA GLY A 57 -32.18 -3.91 -44.39
C GLY A 57 -30.76 -3.79 -43.83
N GLU A 58 -30.47 -2.68 -43.17
CA GLU A 58 -29.15 -2.37 -42.58
C GLU A 58 -29.02 -2.83 -41.12
N TYR A 59 -29.98 -3.59 -40.60
CA TYR A 59 -30.06 -3.96 -39.20
C TYR A 59 -30.08 -5.48 -38.97
N LEU A 60 -29.61 -5.87 -37.79
CA LEU A 60 -29.72 -7.20 -37.23
C LEU A 60 -30.58 -7.14 -35.97
N TYR A 61 -31.63 -7.96 -35.95
CA TYR A 61 -32.64 -7.99 -34.92
C TYR A 61 -32.48 -9.25 -34.05
N TYR A 62 -32.52 -9.05 -32.74
CA TYR A 62 -32.38 -10.08 -31.72
C TYR A 62 -33.59 -10.05 -30.80
N GLY A 63 -34.50 -11.00 -30.96
CA GLY A 63 -35.79 -11.01 -30.24
C GLY A 63 -35.64 -11.44 -28.79
N LYS A 64 -36.41 -10.82 -27.90
CA LYS A 64 -36.38 -11.05 -26.46
C LYS A 64 -36.51 -12.52 -26.07
N ASP A 65 -37.38 -13.26 -26.75
CA ASP A 65 -37.69 -14.66 -26.44
C ASP A 65 -36.84 -15.68 -27.24
N ASP A 66 -35.87 -15.24 -28.03
CA ASP A 66 -35.13 -16.09 -28.98
C ASP A 66 -33.61 -15.88 -28.86
N THR A 67 -33.11 -14.71 -29.28
CA THR A 67 -31.67 -14.49 -29.49
C THR A 67 -31.13 -13.24 -28.80
N MET A 68 -31.92 -12.55 -27.98
CA MET A 68 -31.51 -11.30 -27.32
C MET A 68 -30.39 -11.49 -26.28
N ASP A 69 -30.31 -12.67 -25.66
CA ASP A 69 -29.26 -13.02 -24.70
C ASP A 69 -27.86 -13.07 -25.34
N ILE A 70 -27.76 -13.45 -26.61
CA ILE A 70 -26.49 -13.56 -27.35
C ILE A 70 -25.73 -12.22 -27.44
N PRO A 71 -26.31 -11.14 -28.01
CA PRO A 71 -25.61 -9.86 -28.08
C PRO A 71 -25.40 -9.25 -26.69
N LEU A 72 -26.32 -9.48 -25.74
CA LEU A 72 -26.14 -9.05 -24.35
C LEU A 72 -24.91 -9.71 -23.72
N TYR A 73 -24.75 -11.02 -23.88
CA TYR A 73 -23.59 -11.76 -23.37
C TYR A 73 -22.28 -11.25 -23.97
N GLU A 74 -22.20 -11.08 -25.29
CA GLU A 74 -20.99 -10.56 -25.96
C GLU A 74 -20.68 -9.12 -25.51
N MET A 75 -21.69 -8.26 -25.37
CA MET A 75 -21.52 -6.90 -24.86
C MET A 75 -21.02 -6.90 -23.42
N LEU A 76 -21.61 -7.71 -22.54
CA LEU A 76 -21.18 -7.83 -21.14
C LEU A 76 -19.76 -8.38 -21.04
N ARG A 77 -19.40 -9.40 -21.84
CA ARG A 77 -18.04 -9.95 -21.89
C ARG A 77 -17.03 -8.88 -22.31
N LYS A 78 -17.31 -8.13 -23.38
CA LYS A 78 -16.43 -7.03 -23.84
C LYS A 78 -16.33 -5.90 -22.81
N ARG A 79 -17.42 -5.54 -22.12
CA ARG A 79 -17.40 -4.56 -21.03
C ARG A 79 -16.56 -5.03 -19.85
N LEU A 80 -16.63 -6.32 -19.51
CA LEU A 80 -15.80 -6.91 -18.46
C LEU A 80 -14.31 -6.86 -18.84
N GLU A 81 -13.95 -7.25 -20.07
CA GLU A 81 -12.58 -7.17 -20.58
C GLU A 81 -12.05 -5.73 -20.60
N PHE A 82 -12.87 -4.76 -21.02
CA PHE A 82 -12.53 -3.35 -20.96
C PHE A 82 -12.32 -2.87 -19.53
N SER A 83 -13.21 -3.25 -18.61
CA SER A 83 -13.12 -2.86 -17.20
C SER A 83 -11.86 -3.40 -16.55
N ARG A 84 -11.45 -4.65 -16.86
CA ARG A 84 -10.17 -5.22 -16.39
C ARG A 84 -8.97 -4.44 -16.90
N ARG A 85 -8.95 -4.05 -18.19
CA ARG A 85 -7.86 -3.22 -18.73
C ARG A 85 -7.82 -1.83 -18.10
N LEU A 86 -9.00 -1.25 -17.85
CA LEU A 86 -9.12 0.04 -17.18
C LEU A 86 -8.66 -0.05 -15.73
N GLU A 87 -9.02 -1.13 -15.02
CA GLU A 87 -8.52 -1.44 -13.68
C GLU A 87 -7.00 -1.58 -13.68
N GLU A 88 -6.41 -2.36 -14.58
CA GLU A 88 -4.95 -2.48 -14.73
C GLU A 88 -4.27 -1.12 -15.02
N GLN A 89 -4.89 -0.29 -15.85
CA GLN A 89 -4.38 1.07 -16.13
C GLN A 89 -4.49 1.99 -14.92
N LEU A 90 -5.60 1.94 -14.18
CA LEU A 90 -5.78 2.71 -12.95
C LEU A 90 -4.77 2.28 -11.89
N VAL A 91 -4.55 0.98 -11.72
CA VAL A 91 -3.53 0.43 -10.81
C VAL A 91 -2.15 0.96 -11.20
N LYS A 92 -1.77 0.88 -12.49
CA LYS A 92 -0.50 1.45 -12.97
C LYS A 92 -0.40 2.95 -12.73
N GLN A 93 -1.47 3.70 -12.96
CA GLN A 93 -1.47 5.14 -12.68
C GLN A 93 -1.35 5.43 -11.19
N MET A 94 -1.98 4.64 -10.32
CA MET A 94 -1.82 4.74 -8.87
C MET A 94 -0.39 4.42 -8.44
N GLU A 95 0.23 3.39 -9.02
CA GLU A 95 1.64 3.03 -8.79
C GLU A 95 2.60 4.11 -9.31
N GLU A 96 2.38 4.65 -10.50
CA GLU A 96 3.17 5.79 -11.03
C GLU A 96 3.06 7.02 -10.13
N ILE A 97 1.85 7.31 -9.63
CA ILE A 97 1.62 8.41 -8.68
C ILE A 97 2.36 8.16 -7.36
N LYS A 98 2.37 6.92 -6.85
CA LYS A 98 3.14 6.49 -5.67
C LYS A 98 4.65 6.60 -5.92
N HIS A 99 5.16 6.04 -7.02
CA HIS A 99 6.58 6.02 -7.39
C HIS A 99 7.15 7.41 -7.71
N HIS A 100 6.36 8.30 -8.30
CA HIS A 100 6.79 9.67 -8.58
C HIS A 100 6.62 10.62 -7.39
N GLY A 101 6.23 10.13 -6.20
CA GLY A 101 6.12 10.95 -5.00
C GLY A 101 5.15 12.14 -5.13
N ARG A 102 4.22 12.09 -6.10
CA ARG A 102 3.29 13.19 -6.41
C ARG A 102 2.06 13.22 -5.49
N ILE A 103 1.99 12.31 -4.52
CA ILE A 103 1.10 12.47 -3.37
C ILE A 103 1.93 13.15 -2.28
N SER A 104 1.83 14.47 -2.20
CA SER A 104 2.09 15.17 -0.94
C SER A 104 1.00 14.72 0.04
N LEU A 105 1.30 13.65 0.77
CA LEU A 105 0.43 12.97 1.73
C LEU A 105 -0.24 13.83 2.82
N PRO A 106 0.20 15.07 3.18
CA PRO A 106 -0.49 15.82 4.23
C PRO A 106 -1.90 16.32 3.87
N GLU A 107 -2.15 16.72 2.61
CA GLU A 107 -3.38 17.46 2.27
C GLU A 107 -4.56 16.56 1.83
N TYR A 108 -4.30 15.33 1.38
CA TYR A 108 -5.34 14.45 0.82
C TYR A 108 -5.95 13.46 1.82
N PHE A 109 -5.17 12.96 2.79
CA PHE A 109 -5.63 11.98 3.79
C PHE A 109 -5.88 12.60 5.18
N GLY A 110 -5.61 13.90 5.35
CA GLY A 110 -5.65 14.57 6.65
C GLY A 110 -4.43 14.23 7.52
N GLU A 111 -4.24 14.98 8.61
CA GLU A 111 -3.19 14.69 9.58
C GLU A 111 -3.59 13.49 10.45
N CYS A 112 -2.75 12.46 10.49
CA CYS A 112 -2.88 11.37 11.45
C CYS A 112 -2.47 11.93 12.83
N PRO A 113 -3.37 11.91 13.84
CA PRO A 113 -3.03 12.40 15.16
C PRO A 113 -1.91 11.54 15.76
N PRO A 114 -0.95 12.11 16.51
CA PRO A 114 0.09 11.30 17.14
C PRO A 114 -0.52 10.23 18.05
N PRO A 115 0.11 9.04 18.16
CA PRO A 115 -0.34 7.99 19.09
C PRO A 115 -0.42 8.53 20.52
N VAL A 116 -1.49 8.17 21.24
CA VAL A 116 -1.91 8.79 22.52
C VAL A 116 -1.04 8.37 23.72
N GLU A 117 -0.03 7.52 23.51
CA GLU A 117 0.81 6.97 24.57
C GLU A 117 2.28 7.37 24.39
N GLY A 118 2.71 8.38 25.17
CA GLY A 118 4.11 8.81 25.26
C GLY A 118 4.25 10.27 25.68
N GLU A 119 5.14 10.57 26.63
CA GLU A 119 5.40 11.96 27.04
C GLU A 119 6.13 12.75 25.93
N THR A 120 6.92 12.07 25.10
CA THR A 120 7.67 12.69 23.99
C THR A 120 7.50 11.86 22.72
N THR A 121 6.84 12.45 21.72
CA THR A 121 6.67 11.85 20.39
C THR A 121 7.59 12.57 19.39
N TYR A 122 8.50 11.84 18.74
CA TYR A 122 9.26 12.36 17.61
C TYR A 122 8.55 12.00 16.31
N LYS A 123 8.04 13.02 15.61
CA LYS A 123 7.35 12.85 14.33
C LYS A 123 8.38 12.64 13.22
N VAL A 124 8.40 11.46 12.62
CA VAL A 124 9.18 11.17 11.41
C VAL A 124 8.41 11.66 10.19
N ARG A 125 7.13 11.27 10.09
CA ARG A 125 6.20 11.80 9.08
C ARG A 125 4.76 11.72 9.59
N ASN A 126 3.81 12.24 8.81
CA ASN A 126 2.39 12.02 9.08
C ASN A 126 2.08 10.51 9.19
N GLY A 127 1.65 10.05 10.38
CA GLY A 127 1.37 8.64 10.63
C GLY A 127 2.60 7.77 10.99
N ILE A 128 3.82 8.32 11.10
CA ILE A 128 5.00 7.56 11.54
C ILE A 128 5.71 8.34 12.65
N TYR A 129 5.88 7.69 13.81
CA TYR A 129 6.38 8.32 15.03
C TYR A 129 7.37 7.41 15.76
N PHE A 130 8.31 8.02 16.47
CA PHE A 130 9.05 7.37 17.54
C PHE A 130 8.51 7.84 18.90
N LEU A 131 8.30 6.90 19.82
CA LEU A 131 7.71 7.12 21.13
C LEU A 131 8.72 6.79 22.22
N ASN A 132 8.90 7.71 23.16
CA ASN A 132 9.72 7.46 24.36
C ASN A 132 8.80 7.16 25.55
N THR A 133 8.87 5.95 26.09
CA THR A 133 8.08 5.53 27.26
C THR A 133 8.89 5.73 28.55
N LYS A 134 8.48 6.72 29.37
CA LYS A 134 9.00 6.86 30.74
C LYS A 134 8.29 5.87 31.67
N ASP A 135 8.75 4.64 31.71
CA ASP A 135 8.65 3.86 32.94
C ASP A 135 10.06 3.79 33.56
N GLN A 136 10.16 3.97 34.87
CA GLN A 136 11.34 4.45 35.62
C GLN A 136 12.54 3.47 35.68
N ASN A 137 13.02 3.00 34.53
CA ASN A 137 14.33 2.42 34.34
C ASN A 137 14.84 2.95 33.00
N GLU A 138 16.02 3.56 32.98
CA GLU A 138 16.64 4.31 31.86
C GLU A 138 16.93 3.48 30.59
N ASP A 139 16.31 2.31 30.43
CA ASP A 139 16.73 1.27 29.49
C ASP A 139 15.55 0.55 28.82
N ARG A 140 14.45 1.26 28.53
CA ARG A 140 13.40 0.75 27.63
C ARG A 140 13.40 1.43 26.26
N PRO A 141 13.16 0.65 25.20
CA PRO A 141 13.42 1.08 23.84
C PRO A 141 12.37 2.07 23.35
N VAL A 142 12.83 3.04 22.56
CA VAL A 142 11.97 3.88 21.75
C VAL A 142 11.11 2.97 20.87
N GLU A 143 9.79 3.07 20.97
CA GLU A 143 8.87 2.34 20.11
C GLU A 143 8.71 3.09 18.79
N PHE A 144 8.73 2.36 17.69
CA PHE A 144 8.43 2.89 16.37
C PHE A 144 6.97 2.59 16.06
N ALA A 145 6.16 3.62 15.88
CA ALA A 145 4.74 3.54 15.63
C ALA A 145 4.44 3.90 14.17
N VAL A 146 3.73 3.01 13.48
CA VAL A 146 3.28 3.19 12.10
C VAL A 146 1.76 3.12 12.08
N GLU A 147 1.10 4.16 11.57
CA GLU A 147 -0.36 4.20 11.46
C GLU A 147 -0.85 3.03 10.59
N LYS A 148 -2.00 2.45 10.96
CA LYS A 148 -2.52 1.21 10.38
C LYS A 148 -2.68 1.27 8.86
N THR A 149 -3.23 2.36 8.32
CA THR A 149 -3.37 2.56 6.88
C THR A 149 -2.02 2.58 6.18
N ILE A 150 -1.01 3.22 6.77
CA ILE A 150 0.36 3.20 6.24
C ILE A 150 0.93 1.78 6.27
N ALA A 151 0.77 1.06 7.39
CA ALA A 151 1.22 -0.31 7.51
C ALA A 151 0.58 -1.23 6.46
N GLU A 152 -0.75 -1.16 6.29
CA GLU A 152 -1.49 -1.99 5.31
C GLU A 152 -1.12 -1.68 3.86
N ASN A 153 -0.71 -0.45 3.53
CA ASN A 153 -0.41 -0.05 2.16
C ASN A 153 1.06 -0.22 1.75
N PHE A 154 1.98 -0.18 2.70
CA PHE A 154 3.42 -0.09 2.42
C PHE A 154 4.26 -1.17 3.10
N LEU A 155 3.78 -1.79 4.18
CA LEU A 155 4.49 -2.90 4.80
C LEU A 155 4.04 -4.23 4.21
N SER A 156 4.99 -5.15 4.08
CA SER A 156 4.73 -6.52 3.73
C SER A 156 3.87 -7.20 4.82
N PRO A 157 3.04 -8.19 4.47
CA PRO A 157 2.28 -8.95 5.47
C PRO A 157 3.16 -9.55 6.59
N MET A 158 4.43 -9.83 6.33
CA MET A 158 5.38 -10.36 7.29
C MET A 158 5.82 -9.28 8.26
N ALA A 159 6.13 -8.07 7.76
CA ALA A 159 6.43 -6.93 8.62
C ALA A 159 5.24 -6.54 9.50
N TYR A 160 4.02 -6.72 9.02
CA TYR A 160 2.80 -6.50 9.79
C TYR A 160 2.70 -7.43 11.01
N GLU A 161 3.08 -8.71 10.88
CA GLU A 161 3.01 -9.71 11.96
C GLU A 161 3.89 -9.39 13.17
N TYR A 162 4.96 -8.60 13.00
CA TYR A 162 5.85 -8.20 14.10
C TYR A 162 5.40 -6.92 14.82
N GLY A 163 4.38 -6.24 14.32
CA GLY A 163 3.85 -5.04 14.94
C GLY A 163 2.70 -5.36 15.91
N GLU A 164 2.70 -4.69 17.07
CA GLU A 164 1.58 -4.78 18.00
C GLU A 164 0.55 -3.69 17.67
N GLU A 165 -0.67 -4.07 17.28
CA GLU A 165 -1.72 -3.11 16.97
C GLU A 165 -2.31 -2.52 18.27
N ARG A 166 -2.17 -1.20 18.46
CA ARG A 166 -2.79 -0.44 19.55
C ARG A 166 -3.33 0.89 19.01
N ASN A 167 -4.56 1.27 19.37
CA ASN A 167 -5.10 2.61 19.06
C ASN A 167 -4.97 3.07 17.59
N GLY A 168 -5.04 2.16 16.61
CA GLY A 168 -4.91 2.47 15.18
C GLY A 168 -3.47 2.59 14.65
N TYR A 169 -2.48 2.17 15.44
CA TYR A 169 -1.06 2.13 15.09
C TYR A 169 -0.49 0.74 15.33
N LEU A 170 0.48 0.32 14.52
CA LEU A 170 1.35 -0.82 14.79
C LEU A 170 2.63 -0.32 15.46
N TYR A 171 2.93 -0.89 16.63
CA TYR A 171 4.08 -0.54 17.44
C TYR A 171 5.16 -1.61 17.32
N TYR A 172 6.38 -1.15 17.10
CA TYR A 172 7.57 -1.97 16.98
C TYR A 172 8.57 -1.55 18.05
N SER A 173 8.90 -2.46 18.95
CA SER A 173 9.94 -2.27 19.96
C SER A 173 11.33 -2.07 19.32
N GLY A 174 12.27 -1.49 20.07
CA GLY A 174 13.57 -0.97 19.60
C GLY A 174 14.23 -1.72 18.44
N THR A 175 14.53 -3.01 18.60
CA THR A 175 15.18 -3.75 17.51
C THR A 175 14.21 -4.22 16.43
N SER A 176 12.95 -4.48 16.77
CA SER A 176 11.90 -4.83 15.78
C SER A 176 11.55 -3.67 14.86
N SER A 177 11.85 -2.42 15.25
CA SER A 177 11.74 -1.25 14.37
C SER A 177 12.61 -1.37 13.11
N ALA A 178 13.66 -2.21 13.13
CA ALA A 178 14.47 -2.53 11.96
C ALA A 178 13.63 -3.04 10.78
N ILE A 179 12.59 -3.83 11.06
CA ILE A 179 11.73 -4.43 10.03
C ILE A 179 10.98 -3.36 9.23
N PRO A 180 10.08 -2.55 9.84
CA PRO A 180 9.36 -1.54 9.10
C PRO A 180 10.29 -0.44 8.58
N LEU A 181 11.39 -0.10 9.27
CA LEU A 181 12.34 0.88 8.75
C LEU A 181 13.04 0.40 7.47
N TYR A 182 13.39 -0.89 7.38
CA TYR A 182 14.01 -1.45 6.19
C TYR A 182 13.11 -1.37 4.96
N GLU A 183 11.81 -1.64 5.11
CA GLU A 183 10.86 -1.56 4.00
C GLU A 183 10.51 -0.12 3.67
N LEU A 184 10.26 0.72 4.68
CA LEU A 184 9.80 2.09 4.49
C LEU A 184 10.90 3.02 3.98
N ARG A 185 12.18 2.76 4.25
CA ARG A 185 13.29 3.63 3.79
C ARG A 185 13.37 3.76 2.27
N GLY A 186 12.97 2.72 1.53
CA GLY A 186 12.94 2.74 0.06
C GLY A 186 11.81 3.59 -0.52
N ILE A 187 10.82 3.93 0.31
CA ILE A 187 9.59 4.62 -0.09
C ILE A 187 9.60 6.06 0.46
N PHE A 188 10.11 6.22 1.69
CA PHE A 188 10.02 7.43 2.49
C PHE A 188 11.42 7.89 2.90
N ARG A 189 11.85 9.02 2.33
CA ARG A 189 13.16 9.62 2.62
C ARG A 189 13.34 9.93 4.11
N GLU A 190 12.28 10.37 4.78
CA GLU A 190 12.30 10.67 6.21
C GLU A 190 12.63 9.43 7.07
N CYS A 191 12.26 8.22 6.61
CA CYS A 191 12.65 6.97 7.27
C CYS A 191 14.12 6.61 6.99
N GLN A 192 14.61 6.87 5.77
CA GLN A 192 16.03 6.70 5.45
C GLN A 192 16.91 7.63 6.28
N ASP A 193 16.49 8.88 6.49
CA ASP A 193 17.23 9.87 7.27
C ASP A 193 17.34 9.48 8.77
N CYS A 194 16.50 8.55 9.24
CA CYS A 194 16.59 8.00 10.59
C CYS A 194 17.69 6.92 10.73
N ILE A 195 18.20 6.37 9.62
CA ILE A 195 19.15 5.26 9.60
C ILE A 195 20.57 5.80 9.51
N ALA A 196 21.37 5.60 10.55
CA ALA A 196 22.78 5.98 10.59
C ALA A 196 23.68 5.01 9.82
N SER A 197 23.29 3.73 9.80
CA SER A 197 24.09 2.67 9.18
C SER A 197 23.18 1.58 8.66
N GLU A 198 23.14 1.48 7.34
CA GLU A 198 22.41 0.43 6.65
C GLU A 198 23.01 -0.96 6.93
N VAL A 199 24.32 -1.05 7.13
CA VAL A 199 25.02 -2.29 7.46
C VAL A 199 24.56 -2.81 8.83
N ASP A 200 24.46 -1.92 9.82
CA ASP A 200 24.01 -2.26 11.17
C ASP A 200 22.52 -2.64 11.20
N LEU A 201 21.71 -1.97 10.37
CA LEU A 201 20.29 -2.30 10.17
C LEU A 201 20.13 -3.71 9.57
N ILE A 202 20.84 -4.01 8.48
CA ILE A 202 20.80 -5.33 7.83
C ILE A 202 21.31 -6.40 8.79
N SER A 203 22.38 -6.13 9.54
CA SER A 203 22.91 -7.07 10.54
C SER A 203 21.89 -7.38 11.63
N THR A 204 21.13 -6.37 12.07
CA THR A 204 20.04 -6.56 13.03
C THR A 204 18.94 -7.47 12.47
N LEU A 205 18.58 -7.33 11.19
CA LEU A 205 17.61 -8.20 10.53
C LEU A 205 18.12 -9.64 10.40
N CYS A 206 19.39 -9.81 10.02
CA CYS A 206 20.01 -11.13 9.85
C CYS A 206 20.08 -11.90 11.17
N GLU A 207 20.47 -11.26 12.26
CA GLU A 207 20.70 -11.95 13.54
C GLU A 207 19.43 -12.07 14.39
N GLN A 208 18.61 -11.02 14.47
CA GLN A 208 17.46 -10.98 15.38
C GLN A 208 16.15 -11.40 14.71
N TYR A 209 16.05 -11.26 13.39
CA TYR A 209 14.83 -11.56 12.64
C TYR A 209 15.09 -12.46 11.41
N PRO A 210 15.78 -13.61 11.57
CA PRO A 210 16.09 -14.50 10.45
C PRO A 210 14.83 -15.04 9.77
N ALA A 211 13.76 -15.29 10.53
CA ALA A 211 12.48 -15.74 9.98
C ALA A 211 11.83 -14.70 9.06
N TYR A 212 11.90 -13.41 9.44
CA TYR A 212 11.46 -12.31 8.58
C TYR A 212 12.31 -12.25 7.31
N ARG A 213 13.64 -12.24 7.45
CA ARG A 213 14.58 -12.20 6.31
C ARG A 213 14.33 -13.33 5.31
N ASP A 214 14.21 -14.56 5.79
CA ASP A 214 13.98 -15.73 4.94
C ASP A 214 12.64 -15.64 4.20
N SER A 215 11.62 -15.08 4.85
CA SER A 215 10.30 -14.93 4.26
C SER A 215 10.28 -13.80 3.24
N PHE A 216 10.90 -12.67 3.56
CA PHE A 216 11.08 -11.53 2.65
C PHE A 216 11.87 -11.92 1.40
N ASN A 217 13.03 -12.56 1.58
CA ASN A 217 13.92 -12.95 0.47
C ASN A 217 13.28 -13.96 -0.50
N LYS A 218 12.31 -14.76 -0.04
CA LYS A 218 11.54 -15.67 -0.92
C LYS A 218 10.52 -14.93 -1.80
N MET A 219 10.12 -13.72 -1.42
CA MET A 219 9.09 -12.95 -2.13
C MET A 219 9.67 -11.95 -3.13
N VAL A 220 10.96 -11.62 -3.02
CA VAL A 220 11.63 -10.62 -3.86
C VAL A 220 12.69 -11.26 -4.79
N PRO A 221 13.00 -10.64 -5.95
CA PRO A 221 14.10 -11.07 -6.81
C PRO A 221 15.45 -11.01 -6.10
N GLU A 222 16.43 -11.81 -6.56
CA GLU A 222 17.76 -11.93 -5.94
C GLU A 222 18.48 -10.59 -5.75
N ALA A 223 18.28 -9.63 -6.67
CA ALA A 223 18.87 -8.29 -6.59
C ALA A 223 18.32 -7.41 -5.44
N GLU A 224 17.14 -7.74 -4.92
CA GLU A 224 16.43 -6.99 -3.86
C GLU A 224 16.42 -7.74 -2.53
N GLN A 225 17.05 -8.91 -2.47
CA GLN A 225 17.15 -9.70 -1.24
C GLN A 225 18.01 -8.99 -0.19
N ILE A 226 17.64 -9.17 1.07
CA ILE A 226 18.42 -8.71 2.23
C ILE A 226 19.73 -9.51 2.27
N PRO A 227 20.88 -8.86 2.02
CA PRO A 227 22.16 -9.55 1.96
C PRO A 227 22.61 -9.99 3.36
N GLU A 228 23.55 -10.94 3.41
CA GLU A 228 24.31 -11.21 4.64
C GLU A 228 25.09 -9.96 5.05
N SER A 229 25.23 -9.71 6.35
CA SER A 229 25.96 -8.57 6.88
C SER A 229 26.66 -8.92 8.19
N ASN A 230 27.78 -8.26 8.45
CA ASN A 230 28.66 -8.47 9.61
C ASN A 230 28.88 -7.18 10.42
N GLY A 231 27.91 -6.27 10.39
CA GLY A 231 27.89 -5.02 11.16
C GLY A 231 27.50 -5.22 12.63
N THR A 232 27.29 -4.10 13.32
CA THR A 232 26.94 -4.09 14.74
C THR A 232 25.43 -4.06 14.90
N GLN A 233 24.86 -5.08 15.54
CA GLN A 233 23.41 -5.15 15.78
C GLN A 233 22.91 -4.03 16.69
N GLY A 234 21.67 -3.59 16.47
CA GLY A 234 20.92 -2.71 17.36
C GLY A 234 21.32 -1.23 17.37
N ALA A 235 22.44 -0.84 16.75
CA ALA A 235 22.97 0.53 16.71
C ALA A 235 22.84 1.18 15.31
N PHE A 236 21.64 1.10 14.72
CA PHE A 236 21.40 1.54 13.33
C PHE A 236 20.71 2.90 13.23
N LEU A 237 20.23 3.50 14.32
CA LEU A 237 19.54 4.78 14.32
C LEU A 237 20.49 5.95 14.60
N VAL A 238 20.25 7.11 13.98
CA VAL A 238 21.07 8.33 14.14
C VAL A 238 21.16 8.77 15.60
N TRP A 239 20.03 8.84 16.30
CA TRP A 239 20.00 9.29 17.70
C TRP A 239 20.63 8.31 18.69
N GLN A 240 20.83 7.04 18.31
CA GLN A 240 21.58 6.08 19.13
C GLN A 240 23.07 6.41 19.09
N LYS A 241 23.62 6.69 17.90
CA LYS A 241 25.03 7.06 17.74
C LYS A 241 25.36 8.41 18.37
N GLU A 242 24.47 9.40 18.25
CA GLU A 242 24.63 10.70 18.92
C GLU A 242 24.69 10.56 20.45
N LYS A 243 23.95 9.62 21.05
CA LYS A 243 24.02 9.35 22.50
C LYS A 243 25.32 8.64 22.91
N ASP A 244 25.81 7.71 22.09
CA ASP A 244 27.05 6.99 22.36
C ASP A 244 28.27 7.92 22.25
N GLU A 245 28.31 8.81 21.26
CA GLU A 245 29.36 9.85 21.13
C GLU A 245 29.40 10.78 22.34
N ILE A 246 28.24 11.21 22.85
CA ILE A 246 28.16 12.05 24.06
C ILE A 246 28.65 11.29 25.32
N ARG A 247 28.40 9.98 25.42
CA ARG A 247 28.88 9.15 26.55
C ARG A 247 30.38 8.87 26.48
N GLU A 248 30.94 8.75 25.28
CA GLU A 248 32.39 8.56 25.08
C GLU A 248 33.19 9.84 25.37
N GLU A 249 32.59 11.02 25.24
CA GLU A 249 33.22 12.32 25.57
C GLU A 249 33.17 12.69 27.07
N GLU A 250 32.38 11.99 27.91
CA GLU A 250 32.46 12.19 29.36
C GLU A 250 33.74 11.53 29.92
N PRO A 251 34.71 12.30 30.47
CA PRO A 251 35.98 11.74 30.90
C PRO A 251 35.78 10.73 32.04
N MET A 252 36.30 9.51 31.84
CA MET A 252 36.45 8.49 32.88
C MET A 252 37.16 9.07 34.10
N ASN A 253 36.38 9.51 35.09
CA ASN A 253 36.91 9.86 36.39
C ASN A 253 36.92 8.61 37.26
N GLN A 254 37.98 7.82 37.15
CA GLN A 254 38.31 6.77 38.12
C GLN A 254 39.75 6.97 38.60
N SER A 255 39.89 7.39 39.86
CA SER A 255 40.62 6.59 40.85
C SER A 255 40.40 7.17 42.26
N ASN A 256 39.82 6.33 43.12
CA ASN A 256 40.06 6.38 44.55
C ASN A 256 41.56 6.19 44.79
N ASP A 257 42.21 7.14 45.45
CA ASP A 257 43.40 6.86 46.25
C ASP A 257 43.03 7.10 47.72
N ASP A 258 42.58 6.02 48.34
CA ASP A 258 42.60 5.79 49.78
C ASP A 258 44.07 5.65 50.22
N TYR A 259 44.60 6.67 50.88
CA TYR A 259 45.76 6.53 51.74
C TYR A 259 45.35 6.89 53.16
N GLY A 260 44.97 5.87 53.92
CA GLY A 260 44.95 5.95 55.37
C GLY A 260 46.38 6.09 55.91
N GLU A 261 46.61 7.11 56.75
CA GLU A 261 47.53 6.96 57.87
C GLU A 261 47.01 7.70 59.12
N ASN A 262 47.22 7.03 60.24
CA ASN A 262 46.53 7.11 61.53
C ASN A 262 46.56 8.47 62.28
N VAL A 263 45.42 8.72 62.95
CA VAL A 263 45.14 9.49 64.19
C VAL A 263 46.32 9.91 65.09
N ASP A 264 46.25 11.14 65.60
CA ASP A 264 46.59 11.47 67.00
C ASP A 264 45.54 12.44 67.60
N TYR A 265 45.02 12.08 68.77
CA TYR A 265 44.00 12.81 69.52
C TYR A 265 44.68 13.69 70.57
N GLY A 266 44.51 15.01 70.47
CA GLY A 266 44.99 15.95 71.49
C GLY A 266 44.03 17.11 71.69
N TYR A 267 43.16 16.98 72.70
CA TYR A 267 42.26 18.04 73.17
C TYR A 267 42.92 18.82 74.34
N GLU A 268 43.05 20.14 74.13
CA GLU A 268 42.95 21.27 75.10
C GLU A 268 43.95 21.43 76.26
N PRO A 269 44.13 22.66 76.82
CA PRO A 269 43.17 23.78 76.97
C PRO A 269 43.48 25.10 76.26
#